data_AF-A0A7L5FU99-F1
#
_entry.id   AF-A0A7L5FU99-F1
#
_cell.length_a   1.000
_cell.length_b   1.000
_cell.length_c   1.000
_cell.angle_alpha   90.00
_cell.angle_beta   90.00
_cell.angle_gamma   90.00
#
_symmetry.space_group_name_H-M   'P 1'
#
loop_
_entity.id
_entity.type
_entity.pdbx_description
1 polymer ?
#
loop_
_entity_poly.entity_id
_entity_poly.type
_entity_poly.pdbx_seq_one_letter_code
_entity_poly.pdbx_strand_id
1 'polypeptide(L)'
;MNNQYPNPNEWVVVLGSGASINDLPDDLKQWANKTVARIGINKYGTFYEKAGIMPSDIYFHDFHDKTSEYFFYETLNKTKKVASRFYVSATSKDLITQSLIYYIYSYSIFRILKMKSILIKLSRNLIKPIRKKWHNSLVFFLSNSFRKKPLLLKKNSEIDVVDVYYLWDNDNKWASNLNQKLYHFRGSLTSVLNLVSVKYSELNVLMLGVDLISKQYFFDDELQILFKKTGLGYDWTQSFMVNSGKHYSASIDSGVTIFDRFSYVVENLNKSGNQLFAYPNKNVIIFDGKVKDFI
;
A
#
# COMPACT_ATOMS: atom_id res chain seq x y z
N MET A 1 0.29 -9.46 36.82
CA MET A 1 0.94 -8.72 35.72
C MET A 1 0.10 -7.48 35.51
N ASN A 2 0.65 -6.29 35.77
CA ASN A 2 -0.08 -5.05 35.50
C ASN A 2 -0.35 -4.97 33.99
N ASN A 3 -1.60 -4.80 33.59
CA ASN A 3 -1.95 -4.63 32.18
C ASN A 3 -1.38 -3.29 31.69
N GLN A 4 -0.15 -3.32 31.16
CA GLN A 4 0.53 -2.14 30.62
C GLN A 4 -0.19 -1.58 29.38
N TYR A 5 -0.96 -2.41 28.68
CA TYR A 5 -1.68 -2.04 27.46
C TYR A 5 -3.20 -2.10 27.65
N PRO A 6 -3.98 -1.25 26.97
CA PRO A 6 -5.44 -1.26 27.01
C PRO A 6 -6.02 -2.53 26.36
N ASN A 7 -7.34 -2.71 26.44
CA ASN A 7 -8.03 -3.84 25.81
C ASN A 7 -7.86 -3.81 24.28
N PRO A 8 -7.21 -4.80 23.63
CA PRO A 8 -6.93 -4.75 22.19
C PRO A 8 -8.20 -4.76 21.31
N ASN A 9 -9.34 -5.21 21.82
CA ASN A 9 -10.61 -5.26 21.08
C ASN A 9 -11.24 -3.87 20.85
N GLU A 10 -10.66 -2.82 21.43
CA GLU A 10 -11.09 -1.42 21.22
C GLU A 10 -10.21 -0.70 20.21
N TRP A 11 -9.33 -1.43 19.49
CA TRP A 11 -8.25 -0.84 18.70
C TRP A 11 -8.17 -1.37 17.28
N VAL A 12 -7.78 -0.46 16.38
CA VAL A 12 -7.23 -0.76 15.05
C VAL A 12 -5.80 -0.26 15.00
N VAL A 13 -4.92 -1.09 14.42
CA VAL A 13 -3.52 -0.73 14.21
C VAL A 13 -3.30 -0.40 12.74
N VAL A 14 -2.76 0.79 12.46
CA VAL A 14 -2.31 1.20 11.15
C VAL A 14 -0.81 0.97 11.05
N LEU A 15 -0.40 0.12 10.10
CA LEU A 15 0.96 -0.38 9.96
C LEU A 15 1.66 0.31 8.78
N GLY A 16 2.52 1.27 9.11
CA GLY A 16 3.40 1.97 8.18
C GLY A 16 4.69 1.20 7.90
N SER A 17 5.49 1.72 6.96
CA SER A 17 6.74 1.09 6.51
C SER A 17 8.01 1.71 7.11
N GLY A 18 7.88 2.69 8.00
CA GLY A 18 9.01 3.40 8.59
C GLY A 18 9.87 2.54 9.51
N ALA A 19 11.16 2.89 9.62
CA ALA A 19 12.17 2.14 10.37
C ALA A 19 11.85 1.97 11.87
N SER A 20 11.08 2.88 12.47
CA SER A 20 10.68 2.82 13.89
C SER A 20 9.95 1.54 14.29
N ILE A 21 9.45 0.75 13.34
CA ILE A 21 8.82 -0.54 13.63
C ILE A 21 9.82 -1.60 14.13
N ASN A 22 11.11 -1.45 13.80
CA ASN A 22 12.15 -2.37 14.26
C ASN A 22 12.39 -2.24 15.76
N ASP A 23 12.05 -1.08 16.34
CA ASP A 23 12.30 -0.74 17.75
C ASP A 23 11.11 -1.10 18.65
N LEU A 24 10.06 -1.74 18.13
CA LEU A 24 8.87 -2.07 18.92
C LEU A 24 9.18 -3.17 19.96
N PRO A 25 8.76 -2.99 21.23
CA PRO A 25 8.77 -4.05 22.23
C PRO A 25 7.97 -5.28 21.78
N ASP A 26 8.43 -6.49 22.15
CA ASP A 26 7.79 -7.73 21.70
C ASP A 26 6.39 -7.94 22.30
N ASP A 27 6.17 -7.49 23.53
CA ASP A 27 4.85 -7.48 24.17
C ASP A 27 3.88 -6.53 23.45
N LEU A 28 4.34 -5.36 22.99
CA LEU A 28 3.54 -4.48 22.11
C LEU A 28 3.21 -5.15 20.78
N LYS A 29 4.15 -5.86 20.14
CA LYS A 29 3.86 -6.62 18.91
C LYS A 29 2.81 -7.71 19.17
N GLN A 30 2.92 -8.44 20.28
CA GLN A 30 1.94 -9.46 20.67
C GLN A 30 0.56 -8.84 20.96
N TRP A 31 0.52 -7.68 21.60
CA TRP A 31 -0.71 -6.92 21.82
C TRP A 31 -1.34 -6.48 20.50
N ALA A 32 -0.55 -5.90 19.59
CA ALA A 32 -1.01 -5.46 18.27
C ALA A 32 -1.62 -6.62 17.46
N ASN A 33 -1.02 -7.82 17.52
CA ASN A 33 -1.55 -9.03 16.87
C ASN A 33 -2.92 -9.50 17.40
N LYS A 34 -3.40 -8.96 18.53
CA LYS A 34 -4.71 -9.29 19.12
C LYS A 34 -5.79 -8.24 18.84
N THR A 35 -5.46 -7.13 18.18
CA THR A 35 -6.42 -6.04 17.92
C THR A 35 -7.51 -6.44 16.91
N VAL A 36 -8.57 -5.63 16.81
CA VAL A 36 -9.70 -5.88 15.89
C VAL A 36 -9.21 -5.95 14.45
N ALA A 37 -8.40 -4.97 14.06
CA ALA A 37 -7.79 -4.92 12.74
C ALA A 37 -6.35 -4.42 12.79
N ARG A 38 -5.58 -4.84 11.79
CA ARG A 38 -4.18 -4.51 11.54
C ARG A 38 -4.03 -4.22 10.05
N ILE A 39 -4.07 -2.94 9.69
CA ILE A 39 -4.09 -2.48 8.30
C ILE A 39 -2.66 -2.22 7.83
N GLY A 40 -2.12 -3.15 7.04
CA GLY A 40 -0.84 -3.01 6.36
C GLY A 40 -0.93 -2.08 5.15
N ILE A 41 -0.16 -1.00 5.15
CA ILE A 41 -0.15 -0.03 4.04
C ILE A 41 0.89 -0.41 2.98
N ASN A 42 0.44 -0.56 1.74
CA ASN A 42 1.25 -0.76 0.53
C ASN A 42 2.32 -1.86 0.71
N LYS A 43 3.61 -1.48 0.69
CA LYS A 43 4.76 -2.38 0.78
C LYS A 43 4.87 -3.11 2.11
N TYR A 44 4.20 -2.65 3.17
CA TYR A 44 4.18 -3.32 4.47
C TYR A 44 3.86 -4.82 4.35
N GLY A 45 2.83 -5.15 3.56
CA GLY A 45 2.41 -6.55 3.39
C GLY A 45 3.44 -7.45 2.70
N THR A 46 4.44 -6.89 2.00
CA THR A 46 5.54 -7.68 1.46
C THR A 46 6.56 -8.06 2.54
N PHE A 47 6.66 -7.30 3.62
CA PHE A 47 7.72 -7.41 4.62
C PHE A 47 7.22 -7.62 6.05
N TYR A 48 5.92 -7.89 6.24
CA TYR A 48 5.30 -7.96 7.57
C TYR A 48 5.96 -8.95 8.54
N GLU A 49 6.54 -10.04 8.03
CA GLU A 49 7.22 -11.06 8.85
C GLU A 49 8.40 -10.46 9.62
N LYS A 50 9.15 -9.52 9.02
CA LYS A 50 10.27 -8.82 9.66
C LYS A 50 9.79 -7.86 10.77
N ALA A 51 8.60 -7.28 10.60
CA ALA A 51 7.99 -6.44 11.63
C ALA A 51 7.42 -7.24 12.81
N GLY A 52 7.18 -8.54 12.65
CA GLY A 52 6.56 -9.39 13.69
C GLY A 52 5.09 -9.07 13.97
N ILE A 53 4.41 -8.30 13.10
CA ILE A 53 2.99 -7.99 13.22
C ILE A 53 2.29 -8.43 11.93
N MET A 54 1.31 -9.32 12.07
CA MET A 54 0.63 -9.94 10.93
C MET A 54 -0.60 -9.11 10.54
N PRO A 55 -0.68 -8.57 9.31
CA PRO A 55 -1.84 -7.78 8.90
C PRO A 55 -3.09 -8.67 8.79
N SER A 56 -4.22 -8.19 9.32
CA SER A 56 -5.54 -8.74 8.99
C SER A 56 -6.07 -8.14 7.69
N ASP A 57 -5.65 -6.92 7.39
CA ASP A 57 -6.16 -6.09 6.31
C ASP A 57 -4.98 -5.54 5.52
N ILE A 58 -5.13 -5.47 4.19
CA ILE A 58 -4.14 -4.86 3.31
C ILE A 58 -4.76 -3.70 2.58
N TYR A 59 -4.17 -2.52 2.72
CA TYR A 59 -4.48 -1.37 1.89
C TYR A 59 -3.38 -1.20 0.84
N PHE A 60 -3.71 -1.39 -0.43
CA PHE A 60 -2.76 -1.25 -1.54
C PHE A 60 -3.35 -0.41 -2.65
N HIS A 61 -3.02 0.89 -2.64
CA HIS A 61 -3.48 1.83 -3.65
C HIS A 61 -2.39 2.22 -4.65
N ASP A 62 -1.12 2.18 -4.24
CA ASP A 62 0.01 2.57 -5.07
C ASP A 62 0.14 1.66 -6.29
N PHE A 63 -0.13 2.17 -7.49
CA PHE A 63 -0.09 1.38 -8.72
C PHE A 63 0.33 2.21 -9.93
N HIS A 64 1.30 3.10 -9.73
CA HIS A 64 1.72 4.12 -10.69
C HIS A 64 2.86 3.67 -11.62
N ASP A 65 3.70 2.74 -11.18
CA ASP A 65 4.87 2.28 -11.92
C ASP A 65 5.15 0.77 -11.76
N LYS A 66 6.20 0.28 -12.44
CA LYS A 66 6.58 -1.15 -12.39
C LYS A 66 7.02 -1.62 -11.01
N THR A 67 7.60 -0.75 -10.19
CA THR A 67 8.00 -1.06 -8.82
C THR A 67 6.74 -1.23 -7.96
N SER A 68 5.79 -0.30 -8.03
CA SER A 68 4.51 -0.42 -7.32
C SER A 68 3.71 -1.65 -7.77
N GLU A 69 3.71 -1.96 -9.08
CA GLU A 69 3.07 -3.17 -9.62
C GLU A 69 3.74 -4.43 -9.06
N TYR A 70 5.08 -4.48 -9.02
CA TYR A 70 5.80 -5.58 -8.42
C TYR A 70 5.39 -5.81 -6.95
N PHE A 71 5.39 -4.75 -6.15
CA PHE A 71 5.00 -4.84 -4.74
C PHE A 71 3.53 -5.20 -4.54
N PHE A 72 2.64 -4.79 -5.45
CA PHE A 72 1.24 -5.23 -5.41
C PHE A 72 1.15 -6.76 -5.50
N TYR A 73 1.85 -7.36 -6.47
CA TYR A 73 1.90 -8.81 -6.63
C TYR A 73 2.54 -9.52 -5.44
N GLU A 74 3.66 -9.02 -4.94
CA GLU A 74 4.36 -9.62 -3.79
C GLU A 74 3.54 -9.52 -2.51
N THR A 75 3.00 -8.34 -2.20
CA THR A 75 2.13 -8.13 -1.03
C THR A 75 0.95 -9.08 -1.07
N LEU A 76 0.19 -9.14 -2.17
CA LEU A 76 -0.97 -10.02 -2.26
C LEU A 76 -0.59 -11.51 -2.18
N ASN A 77 0.52 -11.92 -2.79
CA ASN A 77 0.96 -13.32 -2.72
C ASN A 77 1.37 -13.75 -1.31
N LYS A 78 2.08 -12.88 -0.58
CA LYS A 78 2.49 -13.15 0.80
C LYS A 78 1.30 -13.12 1.75
N THR A 79 0.39 -12.17 1.57
CA THR A 79 -0.66 -11.90 2.55
C THR A 79 -1.97 -12.64 2.31
N LYS A 80 -2.22 -13.24 1.13
CA LYS A 80 -3.44 -14.01 0.83
C LYS A 80 -3.76 -15.15 1.80
N LYS A 81 -2.77 -15.61 2.59
CA LYS A 81 -2.98 -16.64 3.61
C LYS A 81 -3.39 -16.08 4.96
N VAL A 82 -3.00 -14.86 5.27
CA VAL A 82 -3.09 -14.26 6.62
C VAL A 82 -4.09 -13.11 6.69
N ALA A 83 -4.18 -12.30 5.64
CA ALA A 83 -5.14 -11.21 5.56
C ALA A 83 -6.51 -11.74 5.11
N SER A 84 -7.55 -11.31 5.83
CA SER A 84 -8.94 -11.59 5.49
C SER A 84 -9.49 -10.54 4.52
N ARG A 85 -9.00 -9.29 4.55
CA ARG A 85 -9.54 -8.19 3.74
C ARG A 85 -8.47 -7.45 2.94
N PHE A 86 -8.85 -7.03 1.72
CA PHE A 86 -8.00 -6.30 0.78
C PHE A 86 -8.73 -5.07 0.26
N TYR A 87 -8.13 -3.90 0.47
CA TYR A 87 -8.55 -2.62 -0.08
C TYR A 87 -7.62 -2.27 -1.25
N VAL A 88 -8.15 -2.28 -2.47
CA VAL A 88 -7.34 -2.15 -3.69
C VAL A 88 -7.86 -1.05 -4.60
N SER A 89 -6.98 -0.44 -5.38
CA SER A 89 -7.38 0.58 -6.36
C SER A 89 -8.28 0.00 -7.46
N ALA A 90 -9.15 0.83 -8.04
CA ALA A 90 -9.92 0.44 -9.23
C ALA A 90 -9.03 -0.04 -10.39
N THR A 91 -7.84 0.55 -10.54
CA THR A 91 -6.86 0.18 -11.59
C THR A 91 -6.26 -1.21 -11.42
N SER A 92 -6.31 -1.78 -10.22
CA SER A 92 -5.74 -3.09 -9.90
C SER A 92 -6.79 -4.17 -9.67
N LYS A 93 -8.07 -3.81 -9.55
CA LYS A 93 -9.21 -4.73 -9.33
C LYS A 93 -9.23 -5.88 -10.33
N ASP A 94 -9.10 -5.59 -11.62
CA ASP A 94 -9.20 -6.59 -12.70
C ASP A 94 -8.05 -7.61 -12.69
N LEU A 95 -7.02 -7.37 -11.89
CA LEU A 95 -5.92 -8.30 -11.69
C LEU A 95 -6.24 -9.36 -10.65
N ILE A 96 -7.30 -9.18 -9.85
CA ILE A 96 -7.64 -10.04 -8.73
C ILE A 96 -8.90 -10.84 -9.07
N THR A 97 -8.89 -12.12 -8.70
CA THR A 97 -10.08 -12.95 -8.74
C THR A 97 -10.12 -13.94 -7.59
N GLN A 98 -11.32 -14.38 -7.24
CA GLN A 98 -11.57 -15.44 -6.25
C GLN A 98 -12.10 -16.71 -6.92
N SER A 99 -12.37 -16.66 -8.22
CA SER A 99 -12.84 -17.80 -9.00
C SER A 99 -11.65 -18.52 -9.62
N LEU A 100 -11.44 -19.78 -9.22
CA LEU A 100 -10.38 -20.63 -9.80
C LEU A 100 -10.55 -20.80 -11.31
N ILE A 101 -11.79 -20.94 -11.79
CA ILE A 101 -12.09 -21.10 -13.22
C ILE A 101 -11.71 -19.84 -13.99
N TYR A 102 -12.14 -18.67 -13.49
CA TYR A 102 -11.78 -17.39 -14.11
C TYR A 102 -10.26 -17.14 -14.06
N TYR A 103 -9.60 -17.53 -12.96
CA TYR A 103 -8.15 -17.47 -12.86
C TYR A 103 -7.46 -18.32 -13.92
N ILE A 104 -7.85 -19.59 -14.10
CA ILE A 104 -7.27 -20.49 -15.10
C ILE A 104 -7.46 -19.91 -16.51
N TYR A 105 -8.66 -19.42 -16.82
CA TYR A 105 -8.98 -18.76 -18.09
C TYR A 105 -8.08 -17.54 -18.33
N SER A 106 -8.09 -16.58 -17.39
CA SER A 106 -7.32 -15.34 -17.48
C SER A 106 -5.82 -15.60 -17.53
N TYR A 107 -5.34 -16.61 -16.80
CA TYR A 107 -3.93 -17.02 -16.78
C TYR A 107 -3.51 -17.66 -18.10
N SER A 108 -4.39 -18.47 -18.72
CA SER A 108 -4.16 -19.06 -20.04
C SER A 108 -4.05 -17.98 -21.11
N ILE A 109 -4.94 -16.98 -21.09
CA ILE A 109 -4.86 -15.82 -21.97
C ILE A 109 -3.54 -15.06 -21.75
N PHE A 110 -3.19 -14.77 -20.49
CA PHE A 110 -1.93 -14.13 -20.14
C PHE A 110 -0.73 -14.90 -20.73
N ARG A 111 -0.69 -16.24 -20.62
CA ARG A 111 0.37 -17.07 -21.20
C ARG A 111 0.43 -16.97 -22.71
N ILE A 112 -0.71 -17.03 -23.41
CA ILE A 112 -0.77 -16.91 -24.87
C ILE A 112 -0.21 -15.55 -25.31
N LEU A 113 -0.60 -14.46 -24.64
CA LEU A 113 -0.12 -13.11 -24.94
C LEU A 113 1.37 -12.95 -24.63
N LYS A 114 1.85 -13.53 -23.53
CA LYS A 114 3.27 -13.57 -23.21
C LYS A 114 4.08 -14.32 -24.28
N MET A 115 3.60 -15.47 -24.74
CA MET A 115 4.23 -16.21 -25.84
C MET A 115 4.26 -15.40 -27.13
N LYS A 116 3.17 -14.71 -27.48
CA LYS A 116 3.14 -13.76 -28.61
C LYS A 116 4.23 -12.69 -28.49
N SER A 117 4.42 -12.11 -27.30
CA SER A 117 5.47 -11.10 -27.09
C SER A 117 6.89 -11.65 -27.31
N ILE A 118 7.12 -12.93 -26.94
CA ILE A 118 8.40 -13.61 -27.18
C ILE A 118 8.59 -13.83 -28.67
N LEU A 119 7.56 -14.30 -29.38
CA LEU A 119 7.61 -14.50 -30.84
C LEU A 119 7.89 -13.19 -31.59
N ILE A 120 7.33 -12.06 -31.13
CA ILE A 120 7.64 -10.73 -31.69
C ILE A 120 9.12 -10.36 -31.47
N LYS A 121 9.66 -10.63 -30.27
CA LYS A 121 11.08 -10.36 -29.99
C LYS A 121 11.98 -11.21 -30.90
N LEU A 122 11.63 -12.47 -31.15
CA LEU A 122 12.35 -13.34 -32.08
C LEU A 122 12.21 -12.86 -33.52
N SER A 123 11.00 -12.50 -33.96
CA SER A 123 10.76 -12.01 -35.32
C SER A 123 11.45 -10.67 -35.60
N ARG A 124 11.68 -9.84 -34.57
CA ARG A 124 12.49 -8.62 -34.69
C ARG A 124 13.91 -8.90 -35.13
N ASN A 125 14.51 -10.02 -34.70
CA ASN A 125 15.87 -10.37 -35.06
C ASN A 125 15.94 -11.11 -36.40
N LEU A 126 14.94 -11.95 -36.69
CA LEU A 126 14.94 -12.80 -37.89
C LEU A 126 14.32 -12.13 -39.12
N ILE A 127 13.18 -11.46 -38.95
CA ILE A 127 12.31 -11.03 -40.05
C ILE A 127 12.44 -9.54 -40.35
N LYS A 128 12.64 -8.70 -39.33
CA LYS A 128 12.75 -7.24 -39.51
C LYS A 128 13.86 -6.83 -40.50
N PRO A 129 15.04 -7.47 -40.54
CA PRO A 129 16.08 -7.14 -41.54
C PRO A 129 15.63 -7.40 -42.98
N ILE A 130 14.78 -8.42 -43.18
CA ILE A 130 14.37 -8.88 -44.52
C ILE A 130 13.08 -8.16 -44.97
N ARG A 131 12.09 -8.01 -44.08
CA ARG A 131 10.74 -7.49 -44.39
C ARG A 131 10.21 -6.55 -43.32
N LYS A 132 10.81 -5.35 -43.22
CA LYS A 132 10.46 -4.32 -42.22
C LYS A 132 8.97 -3.97 -42.18
N LYS A 133 8.30 -3.78 -43.33
CA LYS A 133 6.87 -3.40 -43.40
C LYS A 133 5.95 -4.49 -42.82
N TRP A 134 6.23 -5.75 -43.15
CA TRP A 134 5.47 -6.89 -42.64
C TRP A 134 5.66 -7.07 -41.13
N HIS A 135 6.90 -6.99 -40.65
CA HIS A 135 7.19 -7.02 -39.22
C HIS A 135 6.44 -5.91 -38.46
N ASN A 136 6.44 -4.67 -38.96
CA ASN A 136 5.73 -3.57 -38.30
C ASN A 136 4.21 -3.78 -38.25
N SER A 137 3.61 -4.33 -39.32
CA SER A 137 2.18 -4.67 -39.33
C SER A 137 1.86 -5.79 -38.33
N LEU A 138 2.71 -6.81 -38.24
CA LEU A 138 2.58 -7.90 -37.26
C LEU A 138 2.74 -7.39 -35.82
N VAL A 139 3.71 -6.51 -35.55
CA VAL A 139 3.87 -5.87 -34.25
C VAL A 139 2.65 -5.04 -33.90
N PHE A 140 2.15 -4.20 -34.81
CA PHE A 140 0.97 -3.36 -34.58
C PHE A 140 -0.26 -4.20 -34.19
N PHE A 141 -0.50 -5.31 -34.90
CA PHE A 141 -1.62 -6.21 -34.58
C PHE A 141 -1.45 -6.89 -33.21
N LEU A 142 -0.22 -7.20 -32.81
CA LEU A 142 0.05 -7.95 -31.58
C LEU A 142 0.34 -7.07 -30.36
N SER A 143 0.74 -5.80 -30.53
CA SER A 143 1.11 -4.89 -29.44
C SER A 143 -0.08 -4.39 -28.64
N ASN A 144 -1.29 -4.47 -29.20
CA ASN A 144 -2.54 -4.00 -28.57
C ASN A 144 -3.12 -4.98 -27.54
N SER A 145 -2.37 -5.99 -27.10
CA SER A 145 -2.91 -7.07 -26.26
C SER A 145 -1.97 -7.50 -25.14
N PHE A 146 -1.40 -6.57 -24.39
CA PHE A 146 -0.74 -6.94 -23.13
C PHE A 146 -1.80 -7.05 -22.03
N ARG A 147 -1.94 -8.25 -21.45
CA ARG A 147 -2.63 -8.45 -20.18
C ARG A 147 -1.61 -8.64 -19.08
N LYS A 148 -1.90 -8.07 -17.90
CA LYS A 148 -1.15 -8.33 -16.68
C LYS A 148 -1.52 -9.71 -16.13
N LYS A 149 -0.66 -10.28 -15.28
CA LYS A 149 -0.86 -11.64 -14.71
C LYS A 149 -2.04 -11.60 -13.72
N PRO A 150 -3.06 -12.47 -13.80
CA PRO A 150 -4.09 -12.48 -12.78
C PRO A 150 -3.54 -13.04 -11.45
N LEU A 151 -4.22 -12.70 -10.35
CA LEU A 151 -3.97 -13.16 -8.99
C LEU A 151 -5.21 -13.85 -8.45
N LEU A 152 -5.01 -15.04 -7.89
CA LEU A 152 -6.06 -15.78 -7.19
C LEU A 152 -5.94 -15.53 -5.68
N LEU A 153 -6.98 -14.93 -5.10
CA LEU A 153 -7.17 -14.82 -3.65
C LEU A 153 -8.07 -15.94 -3.12
N LYS A 154 -8.12 -16.11 -1.79
CA LYS A 154 -9.02 -17.06 -1.15
C LYS A 154 -10.48 -16.65 -1.42
N LYS A 155 -11.35 -17.65 -1.55
CA LYS A 155 -12.79 -17.45 -1.79
C LYS A 155 -13.47 -16.62 -0.69
N ASN A 156 -12.97 -16.71 0.55
CA ASN A 156 -13.55 -16.02 1.71
C ASN A 156 -12.84 -14.71 2.04
N SER A 157 -11.89 -14.26 1.22
CA SER A 157 -11.31 -12.93 1.40
C SER A 157 -12.33 -11.86 1.03
N GLU A 158 -12.36 -10.75 1.75
CA GLU A 158 -13.12 -9.57 1.37
C GLU A 158 -12.27 -8.68 0.49
N ILE A 159 -12.83 -8.19 -0.62
CA ILE A 159 -12.14 -7.32 -1.57
C ILE A 159 -12.99 -6.06 -1.74
N ASP A 160 -12.52 -4.97 -1.16
CA ASP A 160 -13.11 -3.65 -1.29
C ASP A 160 -12.30 -2.85 -2.31
N VAL A 161 -12.97 -2.31 -3.33
CA VAL A 161 -12.35 -1.42 -4.31
C VAL A 161 -12.48 -0.01 -3.80
N VAL A 162 -11.35 0.66 -3.62
CA VAL A 162 -11.32 2.02 -3.10
C VAL A 162 -10.81 2.97 -4.18
N ASP A 163 -11.54 4.06 -4.36
CA ASP A 163 -11.07 5.20 -5.12
C ASP A 163 -10.58 6.27 -4.15
N VAL A 164 -9.63 7.08 -4.59
CA VAL A 164 -9.07 8.17 -3.80
C VAL A 164 -9.11 9.47 -4.58
N TYR A 165 -9.07 10.58 -3.87
CA TYR A 165 -8.87 11.87 -4.48
C TYR A 165 -7.42 12.08 -4.97
N TYR A 166 -7.23 13.14 -5.76
CA TYR A 166 -5.90 13.53 -6.22
C TYR A 166 -5.07 14.10 -5.05
N LEU A 167 -3.80 13.73 -5.00
CA LEU A 167 -2.94 13.89 -3.81
C LEU A 167 -2.64 15.35 -3.39
N TRP A 168 -2.98 16.33 -4.24
CA TRP A 168 -2.69 17.76 -4.07
C TRP A 168 -3.94 18.61 -3.90
N ASP A 169 -5.12 18.03 -4.05
CA ASP A 169 -6.36 18.79 -4.08
C ASP A 169 -6.79 19.15 -2.64
N ASN A 170 -6.86 20.47 -2.38
CA ASN A 170 -7.22 21.02 -1.10
C ASN A 170 -8.72 20.93 -0.81
N ASP A 171 -9.54 20.74 -1.85
CA ASP A 171 -10.99 20.65 -1.77
C ASP A 171 -11.47 19.20 -1.58
N ASN A 172 -10.53 18.27 -1.39
CA ASN A 172 -10.80 16.88 -1.09
C ASN A 172 -11.70 16.76 0.14
N LYS A 173 -12.78 16.00 0.01
CA LYS A 173 -13.75 15.78 1.08
C LYS A 173 -13.46 14.48 1.81
N TRP A 174 -13.69 14.48 3.12
CA TRP A 174 -13.70 13.27 3.93
C TRP A 174 -14.86 12.37 3.53
N ALA A 175 -14.56 11.12 3.17
CA ALA A 175 -15.58 10.14 2.80
C ALA A 175 -16.34 9.66 4.04
N SER A 176 -17.66 9.51 3.92
CA SER A 176 -18.52 8.90 4.94
C SER A 176 -18.81 7.42 4.68
N ASN A 177 -18.48 6.91 3.49
CA ASN A 177 -18.67 5.52 3.11
C ASN A 177 -17.72 5.13 1.95
N LEU A 178 -17.58 3.83 1.67
CA LEU A 178 -16.66 3.31 0.63
C LEU A 178 -17.12 3.56 -0.81
N ASN A 179 -18.35 4.02 -1.04
CA ASN A 179 -18.79 4.40 -2.39
C ASN A 179 -18.32 5.82 -2.77
N GLN A 180 -17.77 6.56 -1.81
CA GLN A 180 -17.14 7.86 -2.03
C GLN A 180 -15.62 7.69 -2.17
N LYS A 181 -14.98 8.62 -2.88
CA LYS A 181 -13.51 8.68 -2.94
C LYS A 181 -12.97 8.97 -1.54
N LEU A 182 -12.03 8.16 -1.07
CA LEU A 182 -11.35 8.39 0.20
C LEU A 182 -10.49 9.65 0.11
N TYR A 183 -10.48 10.42 1.20
CA TYR A 183 -9.62 11.59 1.37
C TYR A 183 -8.16 11.20 1.18
N HIS A 184 -7.45 11.91 0.30
CA HIS A 184 -6.06 11.59 -0.03
C HIS A 184 -5.26 12.87 -0.16
N PHE A 185 -4.32 13.04 0.75
CA PHE A 185 -3.46 14.19 0.78
C PHE A 185 -2.06 13.75 1.17
N ARG A 186 -1.09 13.98 0.29
CA ARG A 186 0.33 13.66 0.54
C ARG A 186 0.64 12.18 0.84
N GLY A 187 -0.18 11.25 0.36
CA GLY A 187 0.11 9.81 0.40
C GLY A 187 -0.92 8.97 1.16
N SER A 188 -0.73 7.65 1.15
CA SER A 188 -1.75 6.67 1.56
C SER A 188 -2.16 6.75 3.04
N LEU A 189 -1.38 7.38 3.92
CA LEU A 189 -1.70 7.47 5.34
C LEU A 189 -3.06 8.15 5.56
N THR A 190 -3.32 9.30 4.94
CA THR A 190 -4.58 10.03 5.16
C THR A 190 -5.77 9.24 4.62
N SER A 191 -5.59 8.50 3.53
CA SER A 191 -6.64 7.66 2.94
C SER A 191 -6.95 6.43 3.79
N VAL A 192 -5.93 5.84 4.41
CA VAL A 192 -6.12 4.75 5.36
C VAL A 192 -6.82 5.26 6.63
N LEU A 193 -6.49 6.45 7.11
CA LEU A 193 -7.19 7.05 8.25
C LEU A 193 -8.67 7.36 7.91
N ASN A 194 -8.95 7.86 6.70
CA ASN A 194 -10.34 7.99 6.25
C ASN A 194 -11.03 6.63 6.14
N LEU A 195 -10.37 5.61 5.59
CA LEU A 195 -10.90 4.25 5.58
C LEU A 195 -11.25 3.74 6.99
N VAL A 196 -10.38 3.99 7.97
CA VAL A 196 -10.62 3.62 9.38
C VAL A 196 -11.88 4.28 9.91
N SER A 197 -12.09 5.58 9.67
CA SER A 197 -13.32 6.27 10.10
C SER A 197 -14.61 5.66 9.52
N VAL A 198 -14.52 5.04 8.34
CA VAL A 198 -15.67 4.44 7.64
C VAL A 198 -15.93 3.01 8.09
N LYS A 199 -14.88 2.20 8.25
CA LYS A 199 -15.02 0.75 8.49
C LYS A 199 -14.87 0.33 9.94
N TYR A 200 -14.26 1.19 10.75
CA TYR A 200 -13.82 0.91 12.11
C TYR A 200 -14.14 2.10 13.02
N SER A 201 -15.34 2.69 12.86
CA SER A 201 -15.81 3.79 13.71
C SER A 201 -15.77 3.40 15.18
N GLU A 202 -15.57 4.40 16.05
CA GLU A 202 -15.51 4.26 17.51
C GLU A 202 -14.33 3.44 18.07
N LEU A 203 -13.47 2.88 17.21
CA LEU A 203 -12.23 2.21 17.65
C LEU A 203 -11.07 3.20 17.74
N ASN A 204 -10.23 3.03 18.75
CA ASN A 204 -8.98 3.78 18.85
C ASN A 204 -8.02 3.35 17.74
N VAL A 205 -7.21 4.28 17.25
CA VAL A 205 -6.29 4.05 16.13
C VAL A 205 -4.87 4.18 16.64
N LEU A 206 -4.09 3.11 16.57
CA LEU A 206 -2.66 3.14 16.87
C LEU A 206 -1.84 3.10 15.58
N MET A 207 -1.03 4.12 15.35
CA MET A 207 -0.06 4.16 14.26
C MET A 207 1.28 3.56 14.69
N LEU A 208 1.71 2.49 14.02
CA LEU A 208 3.01 1.85 14.22
C LEU A 208 3.82 1.88 12.92
N GLY A 209 5.10 2.21 12.99
CA GLY A 209 5.95 2.34 11.79
C GLY A 209 5.53 3.50 10.87
N VAL A 210 4.78 4.48 11.38
CA VAL A 210 4.46 5.73 10.66
C VAL A 210 5.52 6.77 11.02
N ASP A 211 6.72 6.58 10.46
CA ASP A 211 7.84 7.50 10.62
C ASP A 211 7.81 8.52 9.47
N LEU A 212 7.57 9.79 9.81
CA LEU A 212 7.60 10.87 8.82
C LEU A 212 8.89 11.71 8.87
N ILE A 213 9.74 11.51 9.88
CA ILE A 213 10.98 12.28 10.06
C ILE A 213 12.18 11.62 9.41
N SER A 214 12.13 10.30 9.24
CA SER A 214 13.16 9.53 8.54
C SER A 214 12.71 9.16 7.14
N LYS A 215 13.68 9.09 6.22
CA LYS A 215 13.50 8.49 4.89
C LYS A 215 13.60 6.96 4.89
N GLN A 216 13.96 6.33 6.01
CA GLN A 216 14.27 4.90 6.03
C GLN A 216 13.02 4.05 6.18
N TYR A 217 12.91 3.01 5.35
CA TYR A 217 11.99 1.92 5.59
C TYR A 217 12.65 0.84 6.45
N PHE A 218 11.85 0.08 7.20
CA PHE A 218 12.36 -1.03 8.02
C PHE A 218 12.94 -2.20 7.21
N PHE A 219 12.72 -2.17 5.89
CA PHE A 219 13.16 -3.16 4.91
C PHE A 219 14.06 -2.55 3.82
N ASP A 220 14.76 -1.45 4.13
CA ASP A 220 15.66 -0.78 3.16
C ASP A 220 16.74 -1.71 2.60
N ASP A 221 17.26 -2.64 3.41
CA ASP A 221 18.26 -3.62 2.98
C ASP A 221 17.70 -4.54 1.88
N GLU A 222 16.46 -5.00 2.04
CA GLU A 222 15.76 -5.83 1.07
C GLU A 222 15.49 -5.05 -0.23
N LEU A 223 15.16 -3.76 -0.14
CA LEU A 223 15.00 -2.89 -1.31
C LEU A 223 16.32 -2.73 -2.06
N GLN A 224 17.43 -2.52 -1.36
CA GLN A 224 18.75 -2.41 -1.98
C GLN A 224 19.15 -3.70 -2.71
N ILE A 225 18.92 -4.85 -2.09
CA ILE A 225 19.20 -6.16 -2.70
C ILE A 225 18.34 -6.36 -3.95
N LEU A 226 17.04 -6.07 -3.86
CA LEU A 226 16.11 -6.18 -4.99
C LEU A 226 16.52 -5.25 -6.14
N PHE A 227 16.91 -4.01 -5.81
CA PHE A 227 17.32 -3.01 -6.79
C PHE A 227 18.58 -3.43 -7.52
N LYS A 228 19.61 -3.88 -6.80
CA LYS A 228 20.84 -4.42 -7.40
C LYS A 228 20.56 -5.59 -8.34
N LYS A 229 19.58 -6.44 -8.02
CA LYS A 229 19.23 -7.63 -8.81
C LYS A 229 18.35 -7.34 -10.02
N THR A 230 17.43 -6.38 -9.91
CA THR A 230 16.30 -6.25 -10.85
C THR A 230 16.08 -4.84 -11.39
N GLY A 231 16.69 -3.83 -10.77
CA GLY A 231 16.35 -2.42 -10.99
C GLY A 231 15.01 -1.99 -10.39
N LEU A 232 14.30 -2.88 -9.67
CA LEU A 232 13.06 -2.58 -8.94
C LEU A 232 13.35 -2.37 -7.44
N GLY A 233 12.49 -1.64 -6.74
CA GLY A 233 12.58 -1.49 -5.28
C GLY A 233 12.33 -0.05 -4.84
N TYR A 234 12.95 0.88 -5.57
CA TYR A 234 12.71 2.31 -5.43
C TYR A 234 11.61 2.76 -6.41
N ASP A 235 10.72 3.61 -5.93
CA ASP A 235 9.67 4.24 -6.72
C ASP A 235 10.00 5.72 -6.94
N TRP A 236 9.07 6.44 -7.57
CA TRP A 236 9.19 7.85 -7.89
C TRP A 236 9.39 8.77 -6.67
N THR A 237 9.06 8.33 -5.45
CA THR A 237 9.21 9.13 -4.22
C THR A 237 10.63 9.10 -3.65
N GLN A 238 11.47 8.16 -4.09
CA GLN A 238 12.80 7.94 -3.51
C GLN A 238 13.70 9.18 -3.59
N SER A 239 13.71 9.89 -4.72
CA SER A 239 14.55 11.07 -4.91
C SER A 239 14.19 12.17 -3.92
N PHE A 240 12.89 12.41 -3.71
CA PHE A 240 12.39 13.38 -2.73
C PHE A 240 12.84 13.02 -1.32
N MET A 241 12.68 11.75 -0.94
CA MET A 241 13.06 11.26 0.39
C MET A 241 14.57 11.35 0.64
N VAL A 242 15.39 11.01 -0.37
CA VAL A 242 16.84 11.12 -0.28
C VAL A 242 17.28 12.56 -0.07
N ASN A 243 16.70 13.49 -0.83
CA ASN A 243 17.06 14.92 -0.80
C ASN A 243 16.59 15.62 0.48
N SER A 244 15.40 15.29 0.98
CA SER A 244 14.84 15.92 2.18
C SER A 244 15.33 15.30 3.49
N GLY A 245 15.80 14.05 3.44
CA GLY A 245 16.09 13.25 4.63
C GLY A 245 14.84 12.71 5.35
N LYS A 246 13.64 13.01 4.86
CA LYS A 246 12.35 12.72 5.49
C LYS A 246 11.51 11.78 4.64
N HIS A 247 10.43 11.24 5.20
CA HIS A 247 9.42 10.54 4.40
C HIS A 247 8.79 11.49 3.36
N TYR A 248 8.37 10.96 2.22
CA TYR A 248 7.80 11.76 1.13
C TYR A 248 6.62 12.63 1.60
N SER A 249 5.72 12.08 2.41
CA SER A 249 4.55 12.82 2.93
C SER A 249 4.91 14.06 3.75
N ALA A 250 6.06 14.06 4.43
CA ALA A 250 6.54 15.19 5.23
C ALA A 250 7.55 16.08 4.49
N SER A 251 7.96 15.70 3.28
CA SER A 251 8.81 16.51 2.42
C SER A 251 7.97 17.58 1.73
N ILE A 252 8.48 18.81 1.60
CA ILE A 252 7.78 19.85 0.85
C ILE A 252 7.74 19.44 -0.62
N ASP A 253 6.54 19.38 -1.19
CA ASP A 253 6.31 19.21 -2.62
C ASP A 253 5.03 19.97 -2.98
N SER A 254 5.08 20.71 -4.08
CA SER A 254 4.06 21.69 -4.48
C SER A 254 3.68 22.69 -3.36
N GLY A 255 4.66 23.08 -2.54
CA GLY A 255 4.50 24.09 -1.48
C GLY A 255 3.81 23.61 -0.19
N VAL A 256 3.46 22.33 -0.09
CA VAL A 256 2.73 21.78 1.07
C VAL A 256 3.39 20.51 1.62
N THR A 257 2.99 20.08 2.81
CA THR A 257 3.34 18.82 3.49
C THR A 257 2.10 18.18 4.10
N ILE A 258 2.15 16.92 4.51
CA ILE A 258 1.02 16.24 5.17
C ILE A 258 0.53 16.97 6.43
N PHE A 259 1.42 17.69 7.11
CA PHE A 259 1.10 18.40 8.36
C PHE A 259 0.10 19.54 8.15
N ASP A 260 0.07 20.17 6.97
CA ASP A 260 -0.83 21.29 6.65
C ASP A 260 -2.32 20.90 6.69
N ARG A 261 -2.62 19.61 6.53
CA ARG A 261 -3.99 19.07 6.56
C ARG A 261 -4.23 18.10 7.70
N PHE A 262 -3.24 17.85 8.56
CA PHE A 262 -3.38 16.82 9.58
C PHE A 262 -4.42 17.18 10.65
N SER A 263 -4.61 18.48 10.96
CA SER A 263 -5.71 18.93 11.83
C SER A 263 -7.08 18.52 11.27
N TYR A 264 -7.30 18.68 9.96
CA TYR A 264 -8.54 18.26 9.31
C TYR A 264 -8.74 16.75 9.38
N VAL A 265 -7.66 15.96 9.21
CA VAL A 265 -7.71 14.49 9.34
C VAL A 265 -8.13 14.08 10.76
N VAL A 266 -7.49 14.65 11.79
CA VAL A 266 -7.78 14.34 13.20
C VAL A 266 -9.19 14.77 13.60
N GLU A 267 -9.64 15.94 13.15
CA GLU A 267 -11.01 16.41 13.42
C GLU A 267 -12.06 15.45 12.86
N ASN A 268 -11.86 14.95 11.63
CA ASN A 268 -12.82 14.02 11.03
C ASN A 268 -12.76 12.61 11.62
N LEU A 269 -11.59 12.13 12.06
CA LEU A 269 -11.49 10.90 12.85
C LEU A 269 -12.26 11.02 14.17
N ASN A 270 -12.14 12.16 14.86
CA ASN A 270 -12.85 12.38 16.12
C ASN A 270 -14.39 12.38 15.90
N LYS A 271 -14.88 12.88 14.75
CA LYS A 271 -16.31 12.86 14.41
C LYS A 271 -16.86 11.43 14.25
N SER A 272 -16.03 10.46 13.88
CA SER A 272 -16.40 9.04 13.83
C SER A 272 -16.03 8.27 15.11
N GLY A 273 -15.70 8.98 16.19
CA GLY A 273 -15.33 8.40 17.49
C GLY A 273 -13.93 7.79 17.53
N ASN A 274 -13.11 7.96 16.49
CA ASN A 274 -11.76 7.42 16.45
C ASN A 274 -10.78 8.39 17.12
N GLN A 275 -10.11 7.93 18.19
CA GLN A 275 -8.99 8.68 18.76
C GLN A 275 -7.67 8.17 18.16
N LEU A 276 -6.79 9.10 17.77
CA LEU A 276 -5.55 8.78 17.08
C LEU A 276 -4.35 8.79 18.04
N PHE A 277 -3.60 7.69 18.03
CA PHE A 277 -2.40 7.46 18.82
C PHE A 277 -1.23 7.08 17.92
N ALA A 278 -0.01 7.29 18.39
CA ALA A 278 1.20 6.82 17.74
C ALA A 278 2.21 6.28 18.74
N TYR A 279 3.08 5.39 18.26
CA TYR A 279 4.23 4.91 19.01
C TYR A 279 5.42 4.71 18.05
N PRO A 280 6.67 4.90 18.50
CA PRO A 280 7.09 5.51 19.79
C PRO A 280 6.78 7.02 19.88
N ASN A 281 6.96 7.63 21.06
CA ASN A 281 6.72 9.07 21.33
C ASN A 281 7.34 10.02 20.29
N LYS A 282 8.51 9.69 19.71
CA LYS A 282 9.10 10.48 18.61
C LYS A 282 8.16 10.66 17.41
N ASN A 283 7.26 9.70 17.16
CA ASN A 283 6.25 9.78 16.11
C ASN A 283 5.03 10.61 16.53
N VAL A 284 4.90 10.99 17.80
CA VAL A 284 3.83 11.86 18.32
C VAL A 284 4.22 13.32 18.17
N ILE A 285 5.45 13.67 18.55
CA ILE A 285 5.98 15.05 18.57
C ILE A 285 5.80 15.74 17.21
N ILE A 286 5.97 14.99 16.12
CA ILE A 286 5.91 15.50 14.75
C ILE A 286 4.52 16.00 14.36
N PHE A 287 3.47 15.57 15.07
CA PHE A 287 2.09 15.99 14.83
C PHE A 287 1.66 17.14 15.74
N ASP A 288 2.58 17.73 16.51
CA ASP A 288 2.35 18.97 17.28
C ASP A 288 1.08 18.86 18.14
N GLY A 289 1.06 17.85 19.02
CA GLY A 289 -0.01 17.58 19.99
C GLY A 289 -1.32 17.03 19.42
N LYS A 290 -1.45 16.88 18.10
CA LYS A 290 -2.70 16.40 17.46
C LYS A 290 -2.89 14.89 17.54
N VAL A 291 -1.83 14.16 17.87
CA VAL A 291 -1.81 12.71 18.08
C VAL A 291 -1.46 12.46 19.54
N LYS A 292 -2.10 11.47 20.15
CA LYS A 292 -1.82 11.08 21.54
C LYS A 292 -0.66 10.09 21.59
N ASP A 293 0.10 10.12 22.68
CA ASP A 293 1.01 9.02 22.96
C ASP A 293 0.21 7.79 23.42
N PHE A 294 0.67 6.62 23.01
CA PHE A 294 0.04 5.36 23.39
C PHE A 294 0.43 4.93 24.81
N ILE A 295 1.64 5.28 25.29
CA ILE A 295 2.20 4.87 26.59
C ILE A 295 3.14 5.94 27.14
#